data_AF-C5DS64-F1
#
_entry.id   AF-C5DS64-F1
#
_cell.length_a   1.000
_cell.length_b   1.000
_cell.length_c   1.000
_cell.angle_alpha   90.00
_cell.angle_beta   90.00
_cell.angle_gamma   90.00
#
_symmetry.space_group_name_H-M   'P 1'
#
loop_
_entity.id
_entity.type
_entity.pdbx_description
1 polymer ?
#
loop_
_entity_poly.entity_id
_entity_poly.type
_entity_poly.pdbx_seq_one_letter_code
_entity_poly.pdbx_strand_id
1 'polypeptide(L)'
;MSLTPLQMDQVRTKVSYSEVDLPYNGYMDILAKVTRLSGNILRGQLQKYSTQQNIEFNDDYVQELETAADQKFLELQSSLDVKKVAQENWDQSNSETVRNMEEKIQDVMPQLEDIKDSLQSRTSRVRELYDSVSKVNNELEVLLEGRTSLTASKSQWEKELGAELTEKLIGQNYLRKTGSNGEEKYRVYDNFTKGPNELRHTNKAIKIDIERLSEELGTYKNKWLKDAGIFSQMTSALRDEMSKRDLDLQQAEDEDEEMEDDDEPEDEPEDDESEDENMLEEEQVGETAEQAEEGSEEQGEEPIEEEAETKGSQKEIDSESTPGS
;
A
#
# COMPACT_ATOMS: atom_id res chain seq x y z
N MET A 1 21.65 39.71 52.53
CA MET A 1 20.27 39.94 53.00
C MET A 1 19.34 39.56 51.86
N SER A 2 18.48 38.56 52.05
CA SER A 2 17.45 38.19 51.07
C SER A 2 16.23 39.09 51.22
N LEU A 3 15.65 39.50 50.10
CA LEU A 3 14.40 40.29 50.09
C LEU A 3 13.25 39.44 50.64
N THR A 4 12.41 40.04 51.46
CA THR A 4 11.20 39.38 51.97
C THR A 4 10.13 39.30 50.87
N PRO A 5 9.26 38.27 50.89
CA PRO A 5 8.17 38.15 49.91
C PRO A 5 7.27 39.39 49.81
N LEU A 6 7.02 40.08 50.93
CA LEU A 6 6.23 41.30 50.97
C LEU A 6 6.93 42.48 50.26
N GLN A 7 8.25 42.58 50.38
CA GLN A 7 9.03 43.58 49.64
C GLN A 7 9.03 43.29 48.14
N MET A 8 9.07 42.01 47.75
CA MET A 8 8.98 41.62 46.33
C MET A 8 7.61 41.97 45.73
N ASP A 9 6.54 41.72 46.48
CA ASP A 9 5.17 42.04 46.04
C ASP A 9 4.96 43.56 45.92
N GLN A 10 5.42 44.34 46.90
CA GLN A 10 5.37 45.81 46.83
C GLN A 10 6.08 46.38 45.61
N VAL A 11 7.25 45.83 45.27
CA VAL A 11 7.99 46.25 44.07
C VAL A 11 7.23 45.84 42.82
N ARG A 12 6.67 44.62 42.78
CA ARG A 12 5.89 44.13 41.64
C ARG A 12 4.67 45.01 41.38
N THR A 13 3.90 45.32 42.42
CA THR A 13 2.75 46.23 42.32
C THR A 13 3.19 47.60 41.81
N LYS A 14 4.26 48.18 42.38
CA LYS A 14 4.75 49.49 41.95
C LYS A 14 5.16 49.52 40.47
N VAL A 15 5.76 48.44 39.96
CA VAL A 15 6.13 48.30 38.55
C VAL A 15 4.89 48.11 37.67
N SER A 16 3.91 47.32 38.10
CA SER A 16 2.67 47.10 37.34
C SER A 16 1.84 48.37 37.14
N TYR A 17 1.94 49.34 38.05
CA TYR A 17 1.24 50.63 37.98
C TYR A 17 2.15 51.81 37.61
N SER A 18 3.39 51.56 37.16
CA SER A 18 4.25 52.66 36.72
C SER A 18 3.79 53.14 35.34
N GLU A 19 3.03 54.25 35.32
CA GLU A 19 2.65 54.95 34.10
C GLU A 19 3.42 56.27 33.99
N VAL A 20 3.99 56.54 32.82
CA VAL A 20 4.62 57.82 32.49
C VAL A 20 3.76 58.52 31.45
N ASP A 21 2.79 59.31 31.91
CA ASP A 21 1.93 60.12 31.04
C ASP A 21 2.50 61.55 30.92
N LEU A 22 3.19 61.81 29.80
CA LEU A 22 3.84 63.10 29.55
C LEU A 22 2.85 64.27 29.42
N PRO A 23 1.74 64.17 28.66
CA PRO A 23 0.71 65.20 28.61
C PRO A 23 0.12 65.53 29.99
N TYR A 24 -0.18 64.51 30.81
CA TYR A 24 -0.71 64.72 32.16
C TYR A 24 0.31 65.42 33.06
N ASN A 25 1.55 64.93 33.09
CA ASN A 25 2.61 65.52 33.90
C ASN A 25 2.90 66.96 33.48
N GLY A 26 2.92 67.24 32.17
CA GLY A 26 3.13 68.58 31.62
C GLY A 26 2.06 69.58 32.05
N TYR A 27 0.79 69.18 32.04
CA TYR A 27 -0.31 70.01 32.53
C TYR A 27 -0.26 70.24 34.05
N MET A 28 0.03 69.18 34.82
CA MET A 28 0.17 69.26 36.28
C MET A 28 1.33 70.17 36.71
N ASP A 29 2.43 70.20 35.95
CA ASP A 29 3.55 71.09 36.19
C ASP A 29 3.17 72.57 35.99
N ILE A 30 2.38 72.89 34.96
CA ILE A 30 1.87 74.25 34.75
C ILE A 30 0.91 74.65 35.88
N LEU A 31 -0.02 73.77 36.25
CA LEU A 31 -0.91 74.00 37.41
C LEU A 31 -0.12 74.22 38.70
N ALA A 32 0.93 73.46 38.94
CA ALA A 32 1.80 73.62 40.10
C ALA A 32 2.53 74.96 40.08
N LYS A 33 3.02 75.42 38.91
CA LYS A 33 3.64 76.74 38.74
C LYS A 33 2.65 77.87 39.04
N VAL A 34 1.46 77.82 38.45
CA VAL A 34 0.39 78.80 38.70
C VAL A 34 0.01 78.82 40.18
N THR A 35 -0.24 77.65 40.78
CA THR A 35 -0.63 77.54 42.19
C THR A 35 0.44 78.09 43.14
N ARG A 36 1.73 77.79 42.88
CA ARG A 36 2.85 78.33 43.66
C ARG A 36 2.94 79.85 43.51
N LEU A 37 2.80 80.37 42.30
CA LEU A 37 2.79 81.80 42.02
C LEU A 37 1.64 82.50 42.76
N SER A 38 0.40 82.03 42.60
CA SER A 38 -0.77 82.56 43.30
C SER A 38 -0.62 82.49 44.82
N GLY A 39 -0.11 81.38 45.36
CA GLY A 39 0.15 81.23 46.80
C GLY A 39 1.19 82.22 47.34
N ASN A 40 2.23 82.52 46.55
CA ASN A 40 3.26 83.48 46.93
C ASN A 40 2.79 84.93 46.79
N ILE A 41 1.92 85.24 45.83
CA ILE A 41 1.22 86.53 45.73
C ILE A 41 0.33 86.74 46.96
N LEU A 42 -0.49 85.75 47.32
CA LEU A 42 -1.38 85.83 48.49
C LEU A 42 -0.63 86.00 49.82
N ARG A 43 0.60 85.46 49.93
CA ARG A 43 1.47 85.60 51.11
C ARG A 43 2.32 86.87 51.09
N GLY A 44 2.26 87.68 50.04
CA GLY A 44 3.09 88.88 49.87
C GLY A 44 4.58 88.58 49.70
N GLN A 45 4.96 87.37 49.25
CA GLN A 45 6.34 86.89 49.13
C GLN A 45 6.83 86.81 47.68
N LEU A 46 6.24 87.59 46.78
CA LEU A 46 6.53 87.56 45.34
C LEU A 46 8.02 87.80 45.02
N GLN A 47 8.69 88.71 45.74
CA GLN A 47 10.12 88.98 45.55
C GLN A 47 11.00 87.76 45.85
N LYS A 48 10.66 86.96 46.87
CA LYS A 48 11.39 85.73 47.20
C LYS A 48 11.23 84.67 46.12
N TYR A 49 10.03 84.56 45.55
CA TYR A 49 9.76 83.64 44.44
C TYR A 49 10.52 84.03 43.17
N SER A 50 10.52 85.33 42.83
CA SER A 50 11.26 85.87 41.70
C SER A 50 12.76 85.60 41.79
N THR A 51 13.38 85.77 42.96
CA THR A 51 14.80 85.45 43.19
C THR A 51 15.10 83.95 43.17
N GLN A 52 14.19 83.10 43.66
CA GLN A 52 14.41 81.65 43.73
C GLN A 52 14.25 80.93 42.39
N GLN A 53 13.32 81.39 41.55
CA GLN A 53 13.08 80.78 40.25
C GLN A 53 13.78 81.51 39.10
N ASN A 54 14.47 82.62 39.38
CA ASN A 54 15.11 83.47 38.36
C ASN A 54 14.10 83.95 37.29
N ILE A 55 12.91 84.36 37.75
CA ILE A 55 11.81 84.81 36.90
C ILE A 55 11.44 86.23 37.30
N GLU A 56 11.46 87.16 36.36
CA GLU A 56 10.87 88.49 36.54
C GLU A 56 9.37 88.42 36.30
N PHE A 57 8.58 88.82 37.30
CA PHE A 57 7.12 88.85 37.17
C PHE A 57 6.71 90.05 36.33
N ASN A 58 6.54 89.83 35.03
CA ASN A 58 6.09 90.81 34.03
C ASN A 58 4.81 90.34 33.33
N ASP A 59 4.11 91.24 32.65
CA ASP A 59 2.91 90.96 31.86
C ASP A 59 3.20 89.90 30.76
N ASP A 60 4.37 90.00 30.12
CA ASP A 60 4.84 89.02 29.13
C ASP A 60 4.94 87.60 29.70
N TYR A 61 5.35 87.45 30.96
CA TYR A 61 5.45 86.15 31.64
C TYR A 61 4.06 85.57 31.95
N VAL A 62 3.09 86.42 32.28
CA VAL A 62 1.70 85.99 32.49
C VAL A 62 1.10 85.50 31.17
N GLN A 63 1.34 86.22 30.07
CA GLN A 63 0.87 85.83 28.74
C GLN A 63 1.53 84.53 28.24
N GLU A 64 2.83 84.33 28.51
CA GLU A 64 3.53 83.08 28.22
C GLU A 64 2.94 81.93 29.04
N LEU A 65 2.66 82.14 30.32
CA LEU A 65 2.09 81.14 31.21
C LEU A 65 0.65 80.77 30.81
N GLU A 66 -0.16 81.74 30.38
CA GLU A 66 -1.49 81.53 29.84
C GLU A 66 -1.44 80.70 28.55
N THR A 67 -0.60 81.10 27.60
CA THR A 67 -0.40 80.38 26.34
C THR A 67 0.09 78.95 26.58
N ALA A 68 1.02 78.76 27.51
CA ALA A 68 1.53 77.45 27.89
C ALA A 68 0.45 76.59 28.58
N ALA A 69 -0.42 77.19 29.40
CA ALA A 69 -1.53 76.50 30.04
C ALA A 69 -2.55 76.00 29.02
N ASP A 70 -2.93 76.84 28.06
CA ASP A 70 -3.85 76.48 26.98
C ASP A 70 -3.28 75.37 26.10
N GLN A 71 -2.01 75.48 25.72
CA GLN A 71 -1.32 74.44 24.93
C GLN A 71 -1.27 73.10 25.67
N LYS A 72 -0.89 73.09 26.96
CA LYS A 72 -0.80 71.86 27.76
C LYS A 72 -2.17 71.26 28.07
N PHE A 73 -3.19 72.08 28.23
CA PHE A 73 -4.56 71.61 28.34
C PHE A 73 -5.03 70.92 27.05
N LEU A 74 -4.79 71.56 25.89
CA LEU A 74 -5.17 70.99 24.60
C LEU A 74 -4.41 69.69 24.29
N GLU A 75 -3.12 69.62 24.64
CA GLU A 75 -2.29 68.41 24.50
C GLU A 75 -2.85 67.24 25.32
N LEU A 76 -3.20 67.49 26.59
CA LEU A 76 -3.82 66.47 27.45
C LEU A 76 -5.18 66.02 26.93
N GLN A 77 -6.02 66.97 26.52
CA GLN A 77 -7.34 66.69 25.96
C GLN A 77 -7.22 65.81 24.70
N SER A 78 -6.35 66.19 23.77
CA SER A 78 -6.10 65.42 22.54
C SER A 78 -5.56 64.03 22.85
N SER A 79 -4.64 63.90 23.80
CA SER A 79 -4.11 62.59 24.21
C SER A 79 -5.20 61.68 24.76
N LEU A 80 -6.09 62.21 25.60
CA LEU A 80 -7.21 61.46 26.16
C LEU A 80 -8.22 61.03 25.09
N ASP A 81 -8.54 61.92 24.15
CA ASP A 81 -9.45 61.61 23.05
C ASP A 81 -8.88 60.51 22.13
N VAL A 82 -7.58 60.53 21.84
CA VAL A 82 -6.91 59.47 21.07
C VAL A 82 -6.95 58.13 21.82
N LYS A 83 -6.62 58.13 23.13
CA LYS A 83 -6.68 56.90 23.95
C LYS A 83 -8.10 56.31 23.97
N LYS A 84 -9.12 57.17 24.10
CA LYS A 84 -10.53 56.75 24.11
C LYS A 84 -10.96 56.14 22.77
N VAL A 85 -10.67 56.80 21.65
CA VAL A 85 -11.01 56.30 20.31
C VAL A 85 -10.26 54.99 20.01
N ALA A 86 -8.99 54.90 20.41
CA ALA A 86 -8.22 53.67 20.25
C ALA A 86 -8.84 52.49 21.02
N GLN A 87 -9.31 52.74 22.24
CA GLN A 87 -10.00 51.72 23.04
C GLN A 87 -11.34 51.32 22.43
N GLU A 88 -12.16 52.28 21.99
CA GLU A 88 -13.44 52.00 21.32
C GLU A 88 -13.25 51.19 20.03
N ASN A 89 -12.25 51.56 19.21
CA ASN A 89 -11.90 50.81 18.01
C ASN A 89 -11.44 49.38 18.33
N TRP A 90 -10.65 49.21 19.39
CA TRP A 90 -10.20 47.89 19.83
C TRP A 90 -11.38 47.03 20.31
N ASP A 91 -12.26 47.59 21.14
CA ASP A 91 -13.46 46.91 21.63
C ASP A 91 -14.39 46.49 20.48
N GLN A 92 -14.62 47.39 19.51
CA GLN A 92 -15.45 47.12 18.34
C GLN A 92 -14.82 46.02 17.45
N SER A 93 -13.54 46.15 17.12
CA SER A 93 -12.83 45.16 16.29
C SER A 93 -12.77 43.78 16.96
N ASN A 94 -12.55 43.75 18.27
CA ASN A 94 -12.54 42.51 19.04
C ASN A 94 -13.94 41.87 19.07
N SER A 95 -14.99 42.66 19.33
CA SER A 95 -16.37 42.16 19.30
C SER A 95 -16.78 41.64 17.93
N GLU A 96 -16.38 42.33 16.86
CA GLU A 96 -16.64 41.90 15.49
C GLU A 96 -15.89 40.60 15.15
N THR A 97 -14.64 40.48 15.60
CA THR A 97 -13.84 39.26 15.41
C THR A 97 -14.48 38.07 16.10
N VAL A 98 -14.89 38.22 17.36
CA VAL A 98 -15.58 37.16 18.11
C VAL A 98 -16.88 36.75 17.41
N ARG A 99 -17.71 37.73 17.01
CA ARG A 99 -18.95 37.46 16.30
C ARG A 99 -18.73 36.75 14.96
N ASN A 100 -17.75 37.21 14.18
CA ASN A 100 -17.40 36.59 12.91
C ASN A 100 -16.89 35.15 13.09
N MET A 101 -16.17 34.86 14.18
CA MET A 101 -15.77 33.50 14.51
C MET A 101 -16.99 32.63 14.85
N GLU A 102 -17.89 33.11 15.69
CA GLU A 102 -19.11 32.38 16.08
C GLU A 102 -20.00 32.06 14.88
N GLU A 103 -20.24 33.02 13.99
CA GLU A 103 -21.05 32.84 12.79
C GLU A 103 -20.36 31.89 11.79
N LYS A 104 -19.07 32.11 11.48
CA LYS A 104 -18.34 31.26 10.52
C LYS A 104 -18.16 29.82 10.99
N ILE A 105 -18.00 29.59 12.29
CA ILE A 105 -17.88 28.22 12.83
C ILE A 105 -19.13 27.41 12.52
N GLN A 106 -20.32 28.01 12.60
CA GLN A 106 -21.57 27.30 12.28
C GLN A 106 -21.65 26.87 10.82
N ASP A 107 -21.09 27.67 9.90
CA ASP A 107 -21.10 27.37 8.47
C ASP A 107 -19.97 26.43 8.03
N VAL A 108 -18.80 26.53 8.67
CA VAL A 108 -17.59 25.77 8.30
C VAL A 108 -17.57 24.39 8.95
N MET A 109 -18.13 24.23 10.14
CA MET A 109 -18.11 22.96 10.87
C MET A 109 -18.78 21.81 10.07
N PRO A 110 -19.98 21.98 9.47
CA PRO A 110 -20.60 20.93 8.67
C PRO A 110 -19.75 20.54 7.45
N GLN A 111 -19.12 21.51 6.79
CA GLN A 111 -18.23 21.24 5.66
C GLN A 111 -17.00 20.42 6.08
N LEU A 112 -16.46 20.70 7.27
CA LEU A 112 -15.35 19.94 7.83
C LEU A 112 -15.77 18.51 8.19
N GLU A 113 -16.97 18.32 8.72
CA GLU A 113 -17.55 16.99 8.99
C GLU A 113 -17.73 16.19 7.70
N ASP A 114 -18.26 16.79 6.64
CA ASP A 114 -18.40 16.12 5.33
C ASP A 114 -17.04 15.68 4.75
N ILE A 115 -16.01 16.53 4.86
CA ILE A 115 -14.65 16.19 4.42
C ILE A 115 -14.08 15.04 5.25
N LYS A 116 -14.27 15.08 6.56
CA LYS A 116 -13.82 14.02 7.47
C LYS A 116 -14.48 12.68 7.12
N ASP A 117 -15.79 12.66 6.91
CA ASP A 117 -16.54 11.44 6.61
C ASP A 117 -16.14 10.88 5.23
N SER A 118 -15.96 11.75 4.24
CA SER A 118 -15.44 11.37 2.92
C SER A 118 -14.04 10.73 3.01
N LEU A 119 -13.15 11.34 3.80
CA LEU A 119 -11.81 10.80 4.01
C LEU A 119 -11.83 9.45 4.73
N GLN A 120 -12.67 9.30 5.75
CA GLN A 120 -12.83 8.04 6.49
C GLN A 120 -13.39 6.93 5.59
N SER A 121 -14.36 7.24 4.74
CA SER A 121 -14.90 6.31 3.74
C SER A 121 -13.81 5.86 2.76
N ARG A 122 -13.02 6.81 2.22
CA ARG A 122 -11.91 6.50 1.32
C ARG A 122 -10.85 5.62 1.98
N THR A 123 -10.45 5.92 3.22
CA THR A 123 -9.49 5.11 3.97
C THR A 123 -10.03 3.70 4.23
N SER A 124 -11.31 3.56 4.53
CA SER A 124 -11.94 2.25 4.75
C SER A 124 -11.89 1.39 3.48
N ARG A 125 -12.22 1.97 2.32
CA ARG A 125 -12.12 1.28 1.02
C ARG A 125 -10.70 0.86 0.68
N VAL A 126 -9.71 1.68 1.02
CA VAL A 126 -8.30 1.32 0.82
C VAL A 126 -7.91 0.14 1.70
N ARG A 127 -8.33 0.13 2.98
CA ARG A 127 -8.10 -1.01 3.88
C ARG A 127 -8.74 -2.29 3.35
N GLU A 128 -9.99 -2.22 2.89
CA GLU A 128 -10.67 -3.37 2.28
C GLU A 128 -9.91 -3.91 1.05
N LEU A 129 -9.29 -3.03 0.26
CA LEU A 129 -8.46 -3.44 -0.87
C LEU A 129 -7.20 -4.18 -0.41
N TYR A 130 -6.52 -3.66 0.63
CA TYR A 130 -5.36 -4.35 1.22
C TYR A 130 -5.73 -5.73 1.77
N ASP A 131 -6.86 -5.84 2.48
CA ASP A 131 -7.36 -7.10 3.00
C ASP A 131 -7.70 -8.09 1.88
N SER A 132 -8.28 -7.59 0.77
CA SER A 132 -8.58 -8.39 -0.41
C SER A 132 -7.31 -8.95 -1.05
N VAL A 133 -6.29 -8.12 -1.25
CA VAL A 133 -4.99 -8.54 -1.79
C VAL A 133 -4.33 -9.56 -0.86
N SER A 134 -4.35 -9.34 0.45
CA SER A 134 -3.79 -10.27 1.43
C SER A 134 -4.50 -11.64 1.37
N LYS A 135 -5.84 -11.66 1.25
CA LYS A 135 -6.60 -12.91 1.08
C LYS A 135 -6.21 -13.65 -0.19
N VAL A 136 -6.12 -12.95 -1.32
CA VAL A 136 -5.73 -13.55 -2.61
C VAL A 136 -4.31 -14.11 -2.53
N ASN A 137 -3.38 -13.38 -1.92
CA ASN A 137 -2.00 -13.85 -1.74
C ASN A 137 -1.94 -15.10 -0.86
N ASN A 138 -2.69 -15.13 0.24
CA ASN A 138 -2.76 -16.30 1.11
C ASN A 138 -3.40 -17.51 0.39
N GLU A 139 -4.46 -17.31 -0.39
CA GLU A 139 -5.04 -18.38 -1.22
C GLU A 139 -4.03 -18.89 -2.27
N LEU A 140 -3.23 -17.99 -2.85
CA LEU A 140 -2.18 -18.34 -3.80
C LEU A 140 -1.03 -19.12 -3.14
N GLU A 141 -0.59 -18.72 -1.95
CA GLU A 141 0.41 -19.45 -1.16
C GLU A 141 -0.07 -20.87 -0.86
N VAL A 142 -1.33 -21.03 -0.45
CA VAL A 142 -1.93 -22.36 -0.20
C VAL A 142 -1.98 -23.21 -1.47
N LEU A 143 -2.23 -22.62 -2.65
CA LEU A 143 -2.14 -23.30 -3.95
C LEU A 143 -0.70 -23.73 -4.28
N LEU A 144 0.29 -22.89 -3.97
CA LEU A 144 1.71 -23.16 -4.22
C LEU A 144 2.29 -24.22 -3.28
N GLU A 145 1.79 -24.35 -2.06
CA GLU A 145 2.18 -25.42 -1.12
C GLU A 145 1.69 -26.81 -1.56
N GLY A 146 0.90 -26.90 -2.63
CA GLY A 146 0.46 -28.17 -3.23
C GLY A 146 -0.56 -28.93 -2.39
N ARG A 147 -1.10 -28.32 -1.33
CA ARG A 147 -2.06 -28.91 -0.38
C ARG A 147 -3.51 -28.45 -0.61
N THR A 148 -3.86 -28.17 -1.86
CA THR A 148 -5.18 -27.66 -2.21
C THR A 148 -6.17 -28.74 -2.60
N SER A 149 -7.40 -28.55 -2.15
CA SER A 149 -8.53 -29.38 -2.58
C SER A 149 -9.57 -28.53 -3.29
N LEU A 150 -9.92 -28.89 -4.51
CA LEU A 150 -10.99 -28.24 -5.26
C LEU A 150 -12.29 -29.01 -5.01
N THR A 151 -13.36 -28.31 -4.61
CA THR A 151 -14.66 -28.91 -4.32
C THR A 151 -15.74 -28.23 -5.16
N ALA A 152 -16.49 -29.00 -5.95
CA ALA A 152 -17.57 -28.51 -6.80
C ALA A 152 -18.70 -29.54 -6.92
N SER A 153 -19.88 -29.14 -7.41
CA SER A 153 -20.98 -30.07 -7.67
C SER A 153 -20.70 -30.96 -8.88
N LYS A 154 -21.38 -32.12 -8.97
CA LYS A 154 -21.30 -33.00 -10.16
C LYS A 154 -21.57 -32.23 -11.46
N SER A 155 -22.62 -31.40 -11.47
CA SER A 155 -23.01 -30.61 -12.63
C SER A 155 -21.97 -29.58 -13.05
N GLN A 156 -21.24 -28.99 -12.11
CA GLN A 156 -20.14 -28.06 -12.40
C GLN A 156 -18.95 -28.80 -13.01
N TRP A 157 -18.60 -29.98 -12.48
CA TRP A 157 -17.55 -30.82 -13.05
C TRP A 157 -17.90 -31.31 -14.46
N GLU A 158 -19.12 -31.78 -14.68
CA GLU A 158 -19.60 -32.23 -16.00
C GLU A 158 -19.56 -31.09 -17.03
N LYS A 159 -19.81 -29.85 -16.62
CA LYS A 159 -19.74 -28.68 -17.49
C LYS A 159 -18.32 -28.33 -17.91
N GLU A 160 -17.36 -28.37 -16.99
CA GLU A 160 -15.98 -27.94 -17.26
C GLU A 160 -15.09 -29.06 -17.83
N LEU A 161 -15.29 -30.32 -17.41
CA LEU A 161 -14.49 -31.48 -17.85
C LEU A 161 -15.19 -32.35 -18.91
N GLY A 162 -16.52 -32.26 -19.02
CA GLY A 162 -17.34 -33.16 -19.83
C GLY A 162 -17.86 -34.37 -19.04
N ALA A 163 -19.03 -34.89 -19.45
CA ALA A 163 -19.73 -35.97 -18.76
C ALA A 163 -18.91 -37.27 -18.72
N GLU A 164 -18.32 -37.69 -19.86
CA GLU A 164 -17.58 -38.95 -19.97
C GLU A 164 -16.33 -38.99 -19.08
N LEU A 165 -15.58 -37.89 -19.00
CA LEU A 165 -14.40 -37.80 -18.15
C LEU A 165 -14.78 -37.74 -16.68
N THR A 166 -15.85 -37.01 -16.35
CA THR A 166 -16.34 -36.90 -14.97
C THR A 166 -16.79 -38.26 -14.42
N GLU A 167 -17.52 -39.05 -15.20
CA GLU A 167 -17.91 -40.41 -14.79
C GLU A 167 -16.70 -41.34 -14.60
N LYS A 168 -15.70 -41.27 -15.49
CA LYS A 168 -14.44 -42.02 -15.32
C LYS A 168 -13.71 -41.63 -14.04
N LEU A 169 -13.58 -40.34 -13.75
CA LEU A 169 -12.90 -39.83 -12.55
C LEU A 169 -13.64 -40.16 -11.24
N ILE A 170 -14.98 -40.23 -11.28
CA ILE A 170 -15.77 -40.72 -10.15
C ILE A 170 -15.58 -42.23 -9.98
N GLY A 171 -15.65 -43.00 -11.07
CA GLY A 171 -15.47 -44.47 -11.03
C GLY A 171 -14.08 -44.89 -10.55
N GLN A 172 -13.05 -44.11 -10.86
CA GLN A 172 -11.68 -44.32 -10.39
C GLN A 172 -11.39 -43.78 -8.98
N ASN A 173 -12.40 -43.28 -8.26
CA ASN A 173 -12.27 -42.67 -6.92
C ASN A 173 -11.31 -41.46 -6.85
N TYR A 174 -11.03 -40.81 -7.98
CA TYR A 174 -10.25 -39.57 -8.01
C TYR A 174 -11.09 -38.38 -7.52
N LEU A 175 -12.35 -38.31 -7.97
CA LEU A 175 -13.37 -37.39 -7.45
C LEU A 175 -14.04 -38.01 -6.22
N ARG A 176 -13.63 -37.61 -5.01
CA ARG A 176 -14.18 -38.14 -3.76
C ARG A 176 -15.45 -37.39 -3.36
N LYS A 177 -16.54 -38.12 -3.17
CA LYS A 177 -17.80 -37.56 -2.65
C LYS A 177 -17.57 -36.99 -1.25
N THR A 178 -17.77 -35.69 -1.10
CA THR A 178 -17.57 -34.94 0.14
C THR A 178 -18.85 -34.18 0.45
N GLY A 179 -19.62 -34.65 1.42
CA GLY A 179 -20.84 -33.96 1.87
C GLY A 179 -21.73 -34.87 2.71
N SER A 180 -22.03 -34.46 3.94
CA SER A 180 -23.12 -35.02 4.74
C SER A 180 -24.35 -34.14 4.52
N ASN A 181 -25.39 -34.71 3.90
CA ASN A 181 -26.72 -34.13 3.65
C ASN A 181 -26.86 -33.17 2.45
N GLY A 182 -27.58 -33.63 1.42
CA GLY A 182 -28.34 -32.79 0.48
C GLY A 182 -27.67 -32.39 -0.84
N GLU A 183 -26.40 -31.98 -0.82
CA GLU A 183 -25.67 -31.57 -2.03
C GLU A 183 -24.47 -32.48 -2.29
N GLU A 184 -24.54 -33.31 -3.32
CA GLU A 184 -23.43 -34.16 -3.74
C GLU A 184 -22.30 -33.30 -4.32
N LYS A 185 -21.35 -32.92 -3.46
CA LYS A 185 -20.11 -32.24 -3.85
C LYS A 185 -19.00 -33.27 -3.99
N TYR A 186 -18.15 -33.06 -4.99
CA TYR A 186 -17.01 -33.90 -5.28
C TYR A 186 -15.74 -33.09 -5.09
N ARG A 187 -14.81 -33.67 -4.33
CA ARG A 187 -13.52 -33.07 -4.00
C ARG A 187 -12.41 -33.78 -4.76
N VAL A 188 -11.51 -33.00 -5.34
CA VAL A 188 -10.23 -33.46 -5.90
C VAL A 188 -9.11 -32.97 -5.00
N TYR A 189 -8.15 -33.85 -4.74
CA TYR A 189 -6.84 -33.50 -4.19
C TYR A 189 -5.84 -33.63 -5.32
N ASP A 190 -5.31 -32.51 -5.80
CA ASP A 190 -4.36 -32.48 -6.91
C ASP A 190 -3.42 -31.30 -6.76
N ASN A 191 -2.32 -31.35 -7.50
CA ASN A 191 -1.30 -30.34 -7.51
C ASN A 191 -1.70 -29.20 -8.48
N PHE A 192 -2.15 -28.08 -7.92
CA PHE A 192 -2.53 -26.87 -8.67
C PHE A 192 -1.43 -25.78 -8.67
N THR A 193 -0.18 -26.16 -8.43
CA THR A 193 0.97 -25.22 -8.41
C THR A 193 1.23 -24.52 -9.73
N LYS A 194 0.85 -25.14 -10.85
CA LYS A 194 1.03 -24.58 -12.19
C LYS A 194 -0.10 -23.62 -12.55
N GLY A 195 0.26 -22.48 -13.13
CA GLY A 195 -0.70 -21.48 -13.55
C GLY A 195 -1.66 -21.99 -14.64
N PRO A 196 -2.92 -21.51 -14.68
CA PRO A 196 -3.91 -21.96 -15.68
C PRO A 196 -3.44 -21.77 -17.14
N ASN A 197 -2.68 -20.71 -17.42
CA ASN A 197 -2.17 -20.44 -18.76
C ASN A 197 -1.06 -21.42 -19.15
N GLU A 198 -0.18 -21.79 -18.21
CA GLU A 198 0.85 -22.81 -18.44
C GLU A 198 0.18 -24.18 -18.66
N LEU A 199 -0.80 -24.55 -17.83
CA LEU A 199 -1.56 -25.79 -17.97
C LEU A 199 -2.30 -25.88 -19.31
N ARG A 200 -2.85 -24.76 -19.81
CA ARG A 200 -3.45 -24.73 -21.15
C ARG A 200 -2.43 -24.96 -22.26
N HIS A 201 -1.24 -24.38 -22.12
CA HIS A 201 -0.16 -24.56 -23.09
C HIS A 201 0.36 -26.00 -23.10
N THR A 202 0.62 -26.57 -21.93
CA THR A 202 1.07 -27.97 -21.78
C THR A 202 -0.01 -28.94 -22.26
N ASN A 203 -1.29 -28.71 -21.95
CA ASN A 203 -2.38 -29.54 -22.45
C ASN A 203 -2.46 -29.52 -23.99
N LYS A 204 -2.25 -28.37 -24.62
CA LYS A 204 -2.20 -28.26 -26.07
C LYS A 204 -1.01 -29.03 -26.65
N ALA A 205 0.17 -28.94 -26.04
CA ALA A 205 1.34 -29.70 -26.46
C ALA A 205 1.12 -31.21 -26.33
N ILE A 206 0.59 -31.67 -25.19
CA ILE A 206 0.26 -33.08 -24.95
C ILE A 206 -0.75 -33.59 -25.99
N LYS A 207 -1.76 -32.80 -26.36
CA LYS A 207 -2.71 -33.19 -27.41
C LYS A 207 -2.04 -33.39 -28.77
N ILE A 208 -1.16 -32.46 -29.16
CA ILE A 208 -0.39 -32.58 -30.41
C ILE A 208 0.51 -33.82 -30.37
N ASP A 209 1.15 -34.09 -29.23
CA ASP A 209 1.98 -35.28 -29.08
C ASP A 209 1.16 -36.58 -29.13
N ILE A 210 -0.03 -36.60 -28.52
CA ILE A 210 -0.96 -37.75 -28.63
C ILE A 210 -1.38 -37.98 -30.08
N GLU A 211 -1.72 -36.91 -30.81
CA GLU A 211 -2.06 -36.99 -32.24
C GLU A 211 -0.89 -37.58 -33.04
N ARG A 212 0.32 -37.04 -32.86
CA ARG A 212 1.54 -37.56 -33.49
C ARG A 212 1.79 -39.04 -33.16
N LEU A 213 1.72 -39.42 -31.89
CA LEU A 213 1.92 -40.81 -31.45
C LEU A 213 0.85 -41.75 -32.03
N SER A 214 -0.39 -41.27 -32.20
CA SER A 214 -1.46 -42.05 -32.83
C SER A 214 -1.20 -42.30 -34.32
N GLU A 215 -0.66 -41.30 -35.03
CA GLU A 215 -0.23 -41.44 -36.42
C GLU A 215 0.95 -42.42 -36.53
N GLU A 216 1.97 -42.25 -35.67
CA GLU A 216 3.13 -43.14 -35.62
C GLU A 216 2.71 -44.59 -35.35
N LEU A 217 1.82 -44.83 -34.37
CA LEU A 217 1.25 -46.16 -34.09
C LEU A 217 0.52 -46.73 -35.32
N GLY A 218 -0.24 -45.89 -36.04
CA GLY A 218 -0.84 -46.26 -37.31
C GLY A 218 0.20 -46.66 -38.36
N THR A 219 1.33 -45.94 -38.45
CA THR A 219 2.43 -46.31 -39.36
C THR A 219 3.09 -47.62 -38.96
N TYR A 220 3.32 -47.86 -37.67
CA TYR A 220 3.89 -49.12 -37.17
C TYR A 220 2.97 -50.30 -37.42
N LYS A 221 1.67 -50.14 -37.15
CA LYS A 221 0.66 -51.15 -37.47
C LYS A 221 0.66 -51.50 -38.96
N ASN A 222 0.76 -50.50 -39.84
CA ASN A 222 0.84 -50.73 -41.28
C ASN A 222 2.15 -51.40 -41.71
N LYS A 223 3.28 -51.06 -41.09
CA LYS A 223 4.55 -51.78 -41.31
C LYS A 223 4.42 -53.23 -40.90
N TRP A 224 3.91 -53.52 -39.70
CA TRP A 224 3.68 -54.88 -39.23
C TRP A 224 2.71 -55.67 -40.12
N LEU A 225 1.66 -55.05 -40.64
CA LEU A 225 0.76 -55.73 -41.59
C LEU A 225 1.44 -56.04 -42.93
N LYS A 226 2.32 -55.15 -43.42
CA LYS A 226 3.13 -55.42 -44.62
C LYS A 226 4.12 -56.55 -44.38
N ASP A 227 4.81 -56.53 -43.23
CA ASP A 227 5.76 -57.57 -42.84
C ASP A 227 5.03 -58.91 -42.66
N ALA A 228 3.85 -58.93 -42.03
CA ALA A 228 3.00 -60.12 -41.95
C ALA A 228 2.57 -60.64 -43.33
N GLY A 229 2.31 -59.75 -44.29
CA GLY A 229 2.06 -60.13 -45.69
C GLY A 229 3.28 -60.77 -46.37
N ILE A 230 4.47 -60.22 -46.15
CA ILE A 230 5.74 -60.80 -46.63
C ILE A 230 5.98 -62.16 -45.97
N PHE A 231 5.79 -62.26 -44.64
CA PHE A 231 5.88 -63.52 -43.91
C PHE A 231 4.88 -64.53 -44.44
N SER A 232 3.63 -64.15 -44.71
CA SER A 232 2.65 -65.07 -45.32
C SER A 232 3.07 -65.57 -46.70
N GLN A 233 3.69 -64.72 -47.53
CA GLN A 233 4.24 -65.14 -48.83
C GLN A 233 5.43 -66.09 -48.64
N MET A 234 6.31 -65.78 -47.69
CA MET A 234 7.46 -66.61 -47.34
C MET A 234 7.02 -67.97 -46.78
N THR A 235 6.01 -68.00 -45.90
CA THR A 235 5.38 -69.21 -45.38
C THR A 235 4.66 -69.98 -46.48
N SER A 236 4.02 -69.32 -47.45
CA SER A 236 3.44 -70.01 -48.61
C SER A 236 4.52 -70.66 -49.47
N ALA A 237 5.61 -69.96 -49.75
CA ALA A 237 6.74 -70.52 -50.51
C ALA A 237 7.38 -71.70 -49.76
N LEU A 238 7.55 -71.58 -48.44
CA LEU A 238 8.03 -72.67 -47.58
C LEU A 238 7.04 -73.84 -47.52
N ARG A 239 5.73 -73.58 -47.50
CA ARG A 239 4.69 -74.62 -47.55
C ARG A 239 4.66 -75.33 -48.90
N ASP A 240 4.81 -74.59 -50.00
CA ASP A 240 4.90 -75.17 -51.35
C ASP A 240 6.19 -75.99 -51.51
N GLU A 241 7.29 -75.54 -50.91
CA GLU A 241 8.54 -76.29 -50.87
C GLU A 241 8.44 -77.55 -50.00
N MET A 242 7.82 -77.46 -48.82
CA MET A 242 7.48 -78.64 -48.01
C MET A 242 6.57 -79.61 -48.77
N SER A 243 5.56 -79.10 -49.47
CA SER A 243 4.65 -79.94 -50.26
C SER A 243 5.37 -80.59 -51.46
N LYS A 244 6.39 -79.94 -52.03
CA LYS A 244 7.27 -80.55 -53.04
C LYS A 244 8.19 -81.60 -52.45
N ARG A 245 8.71 -81.39 -51.24
CA ARG A 245 9.49 -82.40 -50.50
C ARG A 245 8.61 -83.60 -50.13
N ASP A 246 7.34 -83.39 -49.76
CA ASP A 246 6.35 -84.45 -49.54
C ASP A 246 6.01 -85.21 -50.84
N LEU A 247 5.95 -84.52 -51.99
CA LEU A 247 5.76 -85.16 -53.30
C LEU A 247 7.00 -85.93 -53.79
N ASP A 248 8.20 -85.47 -53.43
CA ASP A 248 9.46 -86.20 -53.65
C ASP A 248 9.59 -87.41 -52.70
N LEU A 249 8.95 -87.39 -51.52
CA LEU A 249 8.83 -88.55 -50.63
C LEU A 249 7.81 -89.57 -51.16
N GLN A 250 6.65 -89.14 -51.67
CA GLN A 250 5.64 -90.05 -52.24
C GLN A 250 6.01 -90.66 -53.60
N GLN A 251 7.03 -90.15 -54.31
CA GLN A 251 7.62 -90.79 -55.50
C GLN A 251 8.85 -91.65 -55.19
N ALA A 252 9.29 -91.70 -53.93
CA ALA A 252 10.48 -92.44 -53.49
C ALA A 252 10.20 -93.56 -52.49
N GLU A 253 8.93 -93.91 -52.23
CA GLU A 253 8.53 -95.01 -51.34
C GLU A 253 7.67 -96.04 -52.09
N ASP A 254 8.30 -96.72 -53.06
CA ASP A 254 8.09 -98.16 -53.23
C ASP A 254 9.32 -98.82 -52.57
N GLU A 255 9.07 -99.71 -51.62
CA GLU A 255 10.01 -100.40 -50.70
C GLU A 255 10.34 -99.59 -49.43
N ASP A 256 10.20 -100.08 -48.20
CA ASP A 256 9.44 -101.14 -47.55
C ASP A 256 9.77 -100.96 -46.04
N GLU A 257 9.00 -101.61 -45.17
CA GLU A 257 9.27 -101.87 -43.74
C GLU A 257 9.02 -100.70 -42.75
N GLU A 258 7.90 -100.70 -42.04
CA GLU A 258 7.56 -101.54 -40.87
C GLU A 258 8.08 -100.98 -39.52
N MET A 259 7.09 -100.52 -38.74
CA MET A 259 6.83 -100.87 -37.34
C MET A 259 7.32 -99.97 -36.18
N GLU A 260 6.52 -100.10 -35.12
CA GLU A 260 6.66 -99.70 -33.71
C GLU A 260 6.21 -98.25 -33.40
N ASP A 261 4.96 -98.00 -33.01
CA ASP A 261 4.31 -98.36 -31.71
C ASP A 261 5.27 -98.17 -30.54
N ASP A 262 5.17 -97.07 -29.79
CA ASP A 262 4.67 -97.13 -28.41
C ASP A 262 4.59 -95.74 -27.73
N ASP A 263 3.50 -95.59 -27.00
CA ASP A 263 3.34 -94.92 -25.71
C ASP A 263 3.50 -93.38 -25.56
N GLU A 264 2.32 -92.74 -25.51
CA GLU A 264 1.94 -91.77 -24.47
C GLU A 264 2.37 -92.25 -23.07
N PRO A 265 2.84 -91.35 -22.18
CA PRO A 265 1.86 -90.67 -21.34
C PRO A 265 2.15 -89.21 -20.97
N GLU A 266 1.04 -88.60 -20.53
CA GLU A 266 0.87 -87.40 -19.74
C GLU A 266 2.00 -87.12 -18.71
N ASP A 267 2.37 -85.84 -18.57
CA ASP A 267 2.47 -85.22 -17.25
C ASP A 267 2.52 -83.68 -17.39
N GLU A 268 1.61 -83.01 -16.67
CA GLU A 268 1.65 -81.58 -16.38
C GLU A 268 2.94 -81.21 -15.61
N PRO A 269 3.35 -79.93 -15.71
CA PRO A 269 3.41 -79.21 -14.43
C PRO A 269 2.87 -77.77 -14.51
N GLU A 270 1.96 -77.49 -13.57
CA GLU A 270 1.92 -76.31 -12.70
C GLU A 270 3.32 -75.72 -12.43
N ASP A 271 3.60 -74.45 -12.16
CA ASP A 271 2.93 -73.15 -12.10
C ASP A 271 4.12 -72.18 -11.80
N ASP A 272 3.85 -70.87 -11.88
CA ASP A 272 4.52 -69.81 -11.11
C ASP A 272 5.82 -69.11 -11.59
N GLU A 273 5.66 -67.78 -11.62
CA GLU A 273 6.61 -66.66 -11.48
C GLU A 273 7.76 -66.46 -12.49
N SER A 274 7.54 -65.52 -13.41
CA SER A 274 8.62 -64.69 -13.96
C SER A 274 8.62 -63.33 -13.26
N GLU A 275 9.44 -63.19 -12.21
CA GLU A 275 9.89 -61.90 -11.71
C GLU A 275 10.94 -61.31 -12.68
N ASP A 276 10.63 -60.13 -13.23
CA ASP A 276 11.53 -59.30 -14.01
C ASP A 276 12.10 -58.24 -13.06
N GLU A 277 13.20 -58.56 -12.36
CA GLU A 277 13.94 -57.60 -11.53
C GLU A 277 14.94 -56.81 -12.37
N ASN A 278 14.74 -55.49 -12.30
CA ASN A 278 15.52 -54.47 -12.96
C ASN A 278 17.01 -54.51 -12.61
N MET A 279 17.77 -54.38 -13.69
CA MET A 279 19.13 -53.90 -13.81
C MET A 279 19.56 -52.73 -12.90
N LEU A 280 20.78 -52.90 -12.38
CA LEU A 280 21.91 -51.94 -12.34
C LEU A 280 21.90 -50.82 -11.27
N GLU A 281 22.62 -51.10 -10.17
CA GLU A 281 23.54 -50.14 -9.55
C GLU A 281 24.86 -50.12 -10.31
N GLU A 282 25.36 -48.94 -10.70
CA GLU A 282 26.81 -48.71 -10.79
C GLU A 282 27.16 -47.22 -10.61
N GLU A 283 28.31 -47.04 -9.96
CA GLU A 283 28.90 -45.84 -9.38
C GLU A 283 29.34 -44.75 -10.39
N GLN A 284 29.21 -43.50 -9.93
CA GLN A 284 30.28 -42.50 -9.76
C GLN A 284 31.37 -42.32 -10.86
N VAL A 285 31.51 -41.07 -11.33
CA VAL A 285 32.72 -40.22 -11.56
C VAL A 285 32.28 -39.10 -12.53
N GLY A 286 32.51 -37.80 -12.36
CA GLY A 286 33.29 -36.99 -11.42
C GLY A 286 33.45 -35.59 -12.03
N GLU A 287 33.66 -34.60 -11.16
CA GLU A 287 34.42 -33.33 -11.34
C GLU A 287 33.96 -32.37 -12.47
N THR A 288 33.82 -31.05 -12.34
CA THR A 288 34.43 -29.95 -11.55
C THR A 288 33.62 -28.69 -11.99
N ALA A 289 33.47 -27.57 -11.29
CA ALA A 289 34.43 -26.77 -10.55
C ALA A 289 33.69 -25.70 -9.71
N GLU A 290 34.26 -25.43 -8.52
CA GLU A 290 34.58 -24.11 -7.93
C GLU A 290 33.44 -23.11 -7.66
N GLN A 291 33.13 -22.84 -6.38
CA GLN A 291 33.69 -21.76 -5.51
C GLN A 291 32.64 -20.64 -5.39
N ALA A 292 32.41 -19.96 -4.26
CA ALA A 292 32.95 -19.99 -2.91
C ALA A 292 31.90 -19.31 -2.00
N GLU A 293 32.06 -19.49 -0.68
CA GLU A 293 32.03 -18.46 0.39
C GLU A 293 31.17 -17.20 0.20
N GLU A 294 30.57 -16.57 1.19
CA GLU A 294 30.41 -16.66 2.65
C GLU A 294 29.64 -15.35 2.97
N GLY A 295 28.99 -15.27 4.13
CA GLY A 295 29.07 -14.04 4.90
C GLY A 295 28.14 -12.87 4.54
N SER A 296 27.29 -12.56 5.53
CA SER A 296 27.17 -11.20 6.07
C SER A 296 26.44 -10.15 5.21
N GLU A 297 25.23 -9.74 5.61
CA GLU A 297 25.08 -8.56 6.47
C GLU A 297 23.59 -8.28 6.74
N GLU A 298 23.34 -8.22 8.03
CA GLU A 298 22.21 -7.60 8.70
C GLU A 298 22.30 -6.07 8.51
N GLN A 299 21.40 -5.47 7.73
CA GLN A 299 21.06 -4.04 7.76
C GLN A 299 19.57 -3.96 7.41
N GLY A 300 18.71 -3.31 8.19
CA GLY A 300 18.92 -2.04 8.87
C GLY A 300 17.84 -1.10 8.33
N GLU A 301 17.01 -0.62 9.25
CA GLU A 301 15.78 0.14 9.06
C GLU A 301 15.92 1.39 8.16
N GLU A 302 14.79 1.81 7.57
CA GLU A 302 14.61 3.14 6.97
C GLU A 302 14.90 4.27 7.99
N PRO A 303 15.11 5.52 7.55
CA PRO A 303 13.94 6.36 7.30
C PRO A 303 14.01 7.24 6.04
N ILE A 304 12.79 7.52 5.58
CA ILE A 304 12.37 8.52 4.61
C ILE A 304 12.56 9.93 5.20
N GLU A 305 13.17 10.85 4.46
CA GLU A 305 12.92 12.30 4.58
C GLU A 305 12.63 12.90 3.19
N GLU A 306 11.39 13.36 3.03
CA GLU A 306 10.98 14.35 2.04
C GLU A 306 11.59 15.71 2.39
N GLU A 307 12.13 16.44 1.42
CA GLU A 307 11.72 17.85 1.25
C GLU A 307 11.98 18.32 -0.18
N ALA A 308 10.88 18.69 -0.82
CA ALA A 308 10.83 19.31 -2.14
C ALA A 308 10.77 20.82 -1.97
N GLU A 309 11.81 21.55 -2.40
CA GLU A 309 11.71 23.00 -2.57
C GLU A 309 11.36 23.37 -4.01
N THR A 310 10.17 23.96 -4.11
CA THR A 310 9.52 24.50 -5.29
C THR A 310 10.19 25.76 -5.82
N LYS A 311 10.28 25.82 -7.16
CA LYS A 311 10.60 26.99 -7.98
C LYS A 311 9.64 28.16 -7.72
N GLY A 312 10.18 29.31 -7.31
CA GLY A 312 9.51 30.61 -7.36
C GLY A 312 9.97 31.43 -8.56
N SER A 313 9.20 31.39 -9.65
CA SER A 313 9.22 32.41 -10.71
C SER A 313 8.35 33.59 -10.27
N GLN A 314 8.93 34.78 -10.09
CA GLN A 314 8.17 36.02 -10.11
C GLN A 314 8.69 36.91 -11.24
N LYS A 315 7.74 37.18 -12.14
CA LYS A 315 7.82 37.99 -13.34
C LYS A 315 7.40 39.40 -12.92
N GLU A 316 8.33 40.36 -12.96
CA GLU A 316 8.03 41.78 -12.86
C GLU A 316 7.18 42.18 -14.08
N ILE A 317 6.04 42.82 -13.83
CA ILE A 317 5.20 43.47 -14.83
C ILE A 317 5.17 44.94 -14.48
N ASP A 318 5.50 45.74 -15.49
CA ASP A 318 5.52 47.18 -15.56
C ASP A 318 4.22 47.84 -15.07
N SER A 319 4.38 48.96 -14.36
CA SER A 319 3.35 50.00 -14.23
C SER A 319 4.01 51.37 -14.26
N GLU A 320 4.37 51.85 -15.44
CA GLU A 320 4.71 53.24 -15.69
C GLU A 320 3.47 53.95 -16.25
N SER A 321 2.88 54.81 -15.43
CA SER A 321 1.69 55.60 -15.73
C SER A 321 2.09 56.91 -16.40
N THR A 322 1.54 57.14 -17.60
CA THR A 322 1.48 58.44 -18.26
C THR A 322 0.55 59.39 -17.50
N PRO A 323 0.90 60.68 -17.27
CA PRO A 323 -0.08 61.68 -16.86
C PRO A 323 -0.71 62.33 -18.08
N GLY A 324 -2.04 62.38 -18.11
CA GLY A 324 -2.83 63.14 -19.07
C GLY A 324 -3.97 63.85 -18.35
N SER A 325 -3.92 65.19 -18.39
CA SER A 325 -4.84 66.20 -17.82
C SER A 325 -4.53 66.64 -16.40
#